data_AF-A0A6P4F1E9-F1
#
_entry.id   AF-A0A6P4F1E9-F1
#
_cell.length_a   1.000
_cell.length_b   1.000
_cell.length_c   1.000
_cell.angle_alpha   90.00
_cell.angle_beta   90.00
_cell.angle_gamma   90.00
#
_symmetry.space_group_name_H-M   'P 1'
#
loop_
_entity.id
_entity.type
_entity.pdbx_description
1 polymer ?
#
loop_
_entity_poly.entity_id
_entity_poly.type
_entity_poly.pdbx_seq_one_letter_code
_entity_poly.pdbx_strand_id
1 'polypeptide(L)'
;MSKSRPRRDEAGPCSSGAAMGEPEAHKLWIHCNCCCELFATKKSVFFLLACHHVSCERCIKVAAGRTPSDAPIFGCPTCKQSVRGRQVNNAMPNNFKHLFHPEPYGLTNDFVEKFQRGNHRHFDKHKEKKENEIDKLYTDIDLVKSVCQKRFLELQMIRMERKRMVQRSRQLKVQVANEKAQKQRISQAKKNSTFFAQESVLRCARGGGTSQVSTRQRSWKESGRSPSAKRRKVTSFIHQPNNSFNL
;
A
#
# COMPACT_ATOMS: atom_id res chain seq x y z
N MET A 1 6.29 -11.20 -68.03
CA MET A 1 7.60 -10.86 -68.62
C MET A 1 8.50 -10.31 -67.53
N SER A 2 9.71 -10.83 -67.51
CA SER A 2 10.78 -10.66 -66.54
C SER A 2 11.29 -9.22 -66.43
N LYS A 3 11.74 -8.82 -65.23
CA LYS A 3 13.10 -8.31 -65.02
C LYS A 3 13.44 -8.24 -63.52
N SER A 4 14.20 -9.24 -63.14
CA SER A 4 15.07 -9.35 -61.98
C SER A 4 16.15 -8.25 -61.98
N ARG A 5 16.55 -7.78 -60.78
CA ARG A 5 17.96 -7.77 -60.39
C ARG A 5 18.17 -7.71 -58.85
N PRO A 6 19.17 -8.43 -58.32
CA PRO A 6 19.48 -8.56 -56.89
C PRO A 6 20.77 -7.80 -56.48
N ARG A 7 21.04 -7.74 -55.16
CA ARG A 7 22.37 -7.69 -54.49
C ARG A 7 22.13 -7.87 -52.96
N ARG A 8 22.61 -8.92 -52.25
CA ARG A 8 24.00 -9.37 -51.91
C ARG A 8 24.80 -8.25 -51.24
N ASP A 9 25.49 -8.40 -50.11
CA ASP A 9 25.90 -9.53 -49.26
C ASP A 9 26.34 -8.92 -47.90
N GLU A 10 26.85 -9.76 -46.98
CA GLU A 10 27.62 -9.45 -45.75
C GLU A 10 26.87 -9.62 -44.42
N ALA A 11 26.43 -10.86 -44.15
CA ALA A 11 26.34 -11.36 -42.78
C ALA A 11 27.36 -12.49 -42.63
N GLY A 12 28.62 -12.10 -42.38
CA GLY A 12 29.72 -12.97 -42.01
C GLY A 12 29.87 -13.10 -40.48
N PRO A 13 30.39 -14.23 -39.99
CA PRO A 13 30.12 -14.77 -38.67
C PRO A 13 31.13 -14.31 -37.62
N CYS A 14 30.70 -14.04 -36.39
CA CYS A 14 31.59 -13.95 -35.23
C CYS A 14 30.93 -14.53 -34.00
N SER A 15 31.17 -15.83 -33.82
CA SER A 15 31.66 -16.44 -32.59
C SER A 15 31.54 -15.55 -31.33
N SER A 16 30.38 -15.60 -30.67
CA SER A 16 30.32 -15.39 -29.24
C SER A 16 30.20 -16.77 -28.63
N GLY A 17 31.34 -17.27 -28.16
CA GLY A 17 31.46 -18.57 -27.51
C GLY A 17 30.33 -18.81 -26.54
N ALA A 18 29.87 -20.06 -26.50
CA ALA A 18 29.01 -20.55 -25.44
C ALA A 18 29.63 -20.15 -24.10
N ALA A 19 29.07 -19.10 -23.51
CA ALA A 19 29.21 -18.85 -22.10
C ALA A 19 28.67 -20.12 -21.44
N MET A 20 29.60 -20.97 -20.97
CA MET A 20 29.29 -22.02 -20.02
C MET A 20 28.41 -21.38 -18.95
N GLY A 21 27.12 -21.68 -19.02
CA GLY A 21 26.12 -21.02 -18.18
C GLY A 21 26.58 -21.14 -16.75
N GLU A 22 26.80 -20.01 -16.09
CA GLU A 22 26.94 -19.98 -14.64
C GLU A 22 25.82 -20.87 -14.07
N PRO A 23 26.12 -21.82 -13.18
CA PRO A 23 25.08 -22.56 -12.49
C PRO A 23 24.24 -21.53 -11.72
N GLU A 24 23.06 -21.26 -12.27
CA GLU A 24 22.09 -20.28 -11.79
C GLU A 24 21.73 -20.61 -10.33
N ALA A 25 22.41 -19.99 -9.38
CA ALA A 25 22.16 -20.18 -7.95
C ALA A 25 20.71 -19.83 -7.55
N HIS A 26 19.99 -19.09 -8.39
CA HIS A 26 18.55 -18.84 -8.26
C HIS A 26 17.65 -20.05 -8.53
N LYS A 27 18.18 -21.16 -9.04
CA LYS A 27 17.47 -22.44 -9.15
C LYS A 27 17.50 -23.26 -7.87
N LEU A 28 18.28 -22.86 -6.85
CA LEU A 28 18.38 -23.61 -5.60
C LEU A 28 17.18 -23.30 -4.69
N TRP A 29 16.34 -24.31 -4.46
CA TRP A 29 15.16 -24.29 -3.57
C TRP A 29 15.48 -24.13 -2.07
N ILE A 30 16.74 -23.84 -1.74
CA ILE A 30 17.24 -23.74 -0.38
C ILE A 30 16.60 -22.54 0.31
N HIS A 31 15.95 -22.78 1.44
CA HIS A 31 15.30 -21.75 2.25
C HIS A 31 15.45 -22.07 3.74
N CYS A 32 15.16 -21.09 4.59
CA CYS A 32 15.16 -21.29 6.04
C CYS A 32 13.88 -21.98 6.48
N ASN A 33 13.97 -23.09 7.22
CA ASN A 33 12.83 -23.81 7.79
C ASN A 33 12.08 -23.04 8.91
N CYS A 34 12.43 -21.78 9.18
CA CYS A 34 11.75 -20.95 10.17
C CYS A 34 11.07 -19.73 9.51
N CYS A 35 11.83 -18.91 8.78
CA CYS A 35 11.31 -17.68 8.16
C CYS A 35 11.04 -17.81 6.65
N CYS A 36 11.36 -18.96 6.03
CA CYS A 36 11.26 -19.22 4.59
C CYS A 36 12.03 -18.22 3.70
N GLU A 37 13.03 -17.54 4.26
CA GLU A 37 13.97 -16.75 3.47
C GLU A 37 14.75 -17.65 2.51
N LEU A 38 14.82 -17.25 1.25
CA LEU A 38 15.50 -18.00 0.19
C LEU A 38 17.00 -17.70 0.19
N PHE A 39 17.80 -18.76 0.10
CA PHE A 39 19.26 -18.69 0.00
C PHE A 39 19.70 -17.84 -1.21
N ALA A 40 19.01 -17.97 -2.34
CA ALA A 40 19.28 -17.22 -3.57
C ALA A 40 19.23 -15.69 -3.39
N THR A 41 18.55 -15.19 -2.35
CA THR A 41 18.49 -13.75 -2.07
C THR A 41 19.79 -13.20 -1.49
N LYS A 42 20.69 -14.07 -1.00
CA LYS A 42 22.00 -13.73 -0.40
C LYS A 42 21.95 -12.67 0.70
N LYS A 43 20.81 -12.53 1.38
CA LYS A 43 20.61 -11.55 2.46
C LYS A 43 21.13 -12.01 3.82
N SER A 44 21.33 -13.31 3.99
CA SER A 44 21.77 -13.91 5.24
C SER A 44 22.60 -15.16 4.99
N VAL A 45 23.42 -15.53 5.97
CA VAL A 45 24.16 -16.78 5.98
C VAL A 45 23.22 -17.92 6.40
N PHE A 46 23.36 -19.09 5.77
CA PHE A 46 22.54 -20.27 6.06
C PHE A 46 23.38 -21.35 6.69
N PHE A 47 22.75 -22.15 7.55
CA PHE A 47 23.36 -23.26 8.26
C PHE A 47 22.51 -24.51 8.09
N LEU A 48 23.15 -25.62 7.72
CA LEU A 48 22.60 -26.96 7.83
C LEU A 48 22.93 -27.49 9.23
N LEU A 49 21.90 -27.70 10.04
CA LEU A 49 22.03 -28.22 11.40
C LEU A 49 22.10 -29.75 11.41
N ALA A 50 22.68 -30.34 12.46
CA ALA A 50 22.81 -31.81 12.57
C ALA A 50 21.45 -32.54 12.68
N CYS A 51 20.39 -31.82 13.05
CA CYS A 51 19.01 -32.31 12.97
C CYS A 51 18.42 -32.22 11.55
N HIS A 52 19.22 -31.89 10.54
CA HIS A 52 18.84 -31.72 9.12
C HIS A 52 17.78 -30.64 8.87
N HIS A 53 17.75 -29.60 9.70
CA HIS A 53 17.00 -28.38 9.40
C HIS A 53 17.96 -27.33 8.84
N VAL A 54 17.50 -26.59 7.83
CA VAL A 54 18.21 -25.44 7.29
C VAL A 54 17.72 -24.18 7.99
N SER A 55 18.62 -23.34 8.47
CA SER A 55 18.24 -22.11 9.17
C SER A 55 19.16 -20.97 8.81
N CYS A 56 18.60 -19.77 8.62
CA CYS A 56 19.40 -18.58 8.42
C CYS A 56 19.95 -18.06 9.76
N GLU A 57 21.02 -17.28 9.67
CA GLU A 57 21.70 -16.63 10.80
C GLU A 57 20.75 -15.85 11.70
N ARG A 58 19.69 -15.27 11.12
CA ARG A 58 18.67 -14.49 11.86
C ARG A 58 17.77 -15.35 12.74
N CYS A 59 17.58 -16.62 12.40
CA CYS A 59 16.64 -17.51 13.07
C CYS A 59 17.30 -18.47 14.06
N ILE A 60 18.59 -18.77 13.87
CA ILE A 60 19.33 -19.62 14.81
C ILE A 60 19.76 -18.83 16.04
N LYS A 61 19.75 -19.49 17.19
CA LYS A 61 20.37 -18.96 18.40
C LYS A 61 21.74 -19.61 18.55
N VAL A 62 22.80 -18.81 18.64
CA VAL A 62 24.15 -19.31 18.86
C VAL A 62 24.41 -19.35 20.37
N ALA A 63 24.72 -20.54 20.88
CA ALA A 63 25.32 -20.67 22.20
C ALA A 63 26.83 -20.77 22.01
N ALA A 64 27.57 -19.82 22.59
CA ALA A 64 29.02 -19.94 22.66
C ALA A 64 29.38 -21.22 23.43
N GLY A 65 30.36 -21.96 22.92
CA GLY A 65 30.90 -23.12 23.64
C GLY A 65 31.50 -22.70 24.98
N ARG A 66 31.78 -23.67 25.85
CA ARG A 66 32.40 -23.38 27.16
C ARG A 66 33.82 -22.84 26.99
N THR A 67 34.49 -23.20 25.90
CA THR A 67 35.80 -22.70 25.52
C THR A 67 35.77 -22.07 24.11
N PRO A 68 36.65 -21.10 23.82
CA PRO A 68 36.76 -20.49 22.48
C PRO A 68 37.13 -21.48 21.36
N SER A 69 37.67 -22.64 21.72
CA SER A 69 38.05 -23.71 20.79
C SER A 69 36.91 -24.68 20.47
N ASP A 70 35.81 -24.62 21.21
CA ASP A 70 34.66 -25.50 20.99
C ASP A 70 33.91 -25.11 19.71
N ALA A 71 33.49 -26.12 18.94
CA ALA A 71 32.61 -25.89 17.80
C ALA A 71 31.28 -25.25 18.25
N PRO A 72 30.77 -24.24 17.53
CA PRO A 72 29.55 -23.54 17.91
C PRO A 72 28.35 -24.49 17.98
N ILE A 73 27.53 -24.32 19.03
CA ILE A 73 26.28 -25.04 19.20
C ILE A 73 25.13 -24.10 18.84
N PHE A 74 24.23 -24.57 18.00
CA PHE A 74 23.09 -23.82 17.50
C PHE A 74 21.80 -24.39 18.08
N GLY A 75 20.94 -23.53 18.61
CA GLY A 75 19.56 -23.88 18.92
C GLY A 75 18.73 -23.91 17.65
N CYS A 76 18.25 -25.09 17.25
CA CYS A 76 17.40 -25.24 16.08
C CYS A 76 16.03 -24.59 16.33
N PRO A 77 15.59 -23.62 15.51
CA PRO A 77 14.30 -22.98 15.68
C PRO A 77 13.12 -23.92 15.39
N THR A 78 13.34 -24.96 14.59
CA THR A 78 12.29 -25.90 14.15
C THR A 78 12.03 -27.00 15.19
N CYS A 79 13.05 -27.75 15.64
CA CYS A 79 12.89 -28.84 16.61
C CYS A 79 13.31 -28.48 18.05
N LYS A 80 13.80 -27.27 18.30
CA LYS A 80 14.26 -26.77 19.61
C LYS A 80 15.46 -27.51 20.22
N GLN A 81 16.09 -28.42 19.47
CA GLN A 81 17.30 -29.13 19.90
C GLN A 81 18.54 -28.23 19.77
N SER A 82 19.48 -28.36 20.71
CA SER A 82 20.80 -27.74 20.62
C SER A 82 21.74 -28.69 19.88
N VAL A 83 22.16 -28.30 18.69
CA VAL A 83 22.89 -29.16 17.75
C VAL A 83 24.04 -28.41 17.10
N ARG A 84 25.05 -29.14 16.63
CA ARG A 84 26.08 -28.55 15.76
C ARG A 84 25.48 -28.21 14.39
N GLY A 85 26.13 -27.31 13.69
CA GLY A 85 25.73 -26.89 12.34
C GLY A 85 26.92 -26.59 11.46
N ARG A 86 26.70 -26.62 10.15
CA ARG A 86 27.67 -26.24 9.13
C ARG A 86 27.08 -25.15 8.26
N GLN A 87 27.89 -24.15 7.92
CA GLN A 87 27.47 -23.13 6.98
C GLN A 87 27.21 -23.75 5.60
N VAL A 88 26.11 -23.36 4.96
CA VAL A 88 25.75 -23.74 3.60
C VAL A 88 26.58 -22.92 2.62
N ASN A 89 27.65 -23.53 2.11
CA ASN A 89 28.58 -22.94 1.14
C ASN A 89 29.36 -24.04 0.40
N ASN A 90 30.22 -23.65 -0.54
CA ASN A 90 31.03 -24.59 -1.35
C ASN A 90 32.09 -25.35 -0.55
N ALA A 91 32.48 -24.85 0.62
CA ALA A 91 33.45 -25.52 1.48
C ALA A 91 32.83 -26.71 2.24
N MET A 92 31.52 -26.93 2.09
CA MET A 92 30.82 -28.06 2.68
C MET A 92 31.31 -29.39 2.09
N PRO A 93 31.46 -30.46 2.90
CA PRO A 93 31.79 -31.79 2.40
C PRO A 93 30.77 -32.31 1.37
N ASN A 94 31.23 -33.08 0.38
CA ASN A 94 30.40 -33.54 -0.75
C ASN A 94 29.15 -34.32 -0.31
N ASN A 95 29.26 -35.15 0.73
CA ASN A 95 28.13 -35.90 1.27
C ASN A 95 26.96 -35.01 1.71
N PHE A 96 27.23 -33.80 2.20
CA PHE A 96 26.18 -32.84 2.55
C PHE A 96 25.75 -31.97 1.37
N LYS A 97 26.64 -31.69 0.41
CA LYS A 97 26.27 -30.99 -0.83
C LYS A 97 25.22 -31.75 -1.63
N HIS A 98 25.27 -33.08 -1.63
CA HIS A 98 24.27 -33.92 -2.29
C HIS A 98 22.84 -33.70 -1.77
N LEU A 99 22.66 -33.24 -0.52
CA LEU A 99 21.34 -32.90 0.01
C LEU A 99 20.67 -31.74 -0.75
N PHE A 100 21.47 -30.88 -1.39
CA PHE A 100 21.02 -29.69 -2.10
C PHE A 100 21.11 -29.82 -3.62
N HIS A 101 21.41 -31.03 -4.14
CA HIS A 101 21.49 -31.25 -5.58
C HIS A 101 20.11 -31.11 -6.24
N PRO A 102 19.96 -30.32 -7.32
CA PRO A 102 18.65 -30.10 -7.97
C PRO A 102 18.08 -31.35 -8.64
N GLU A 103 18.94 -32.27 -9.08
CA GLU A 103 18.55 -33.54 -9.68
C GLU A 103 19.06 -34.70 -8.81
N PRO A 104 18.30 -35.18 -7.81
CA PRO A 104 18.74 -36.28 -6.95
C PRO A 104 18.72 -37.65 -7.65
N TYR A 105 18.16 -37.74 -8.87
CA TYR A 105 17.78 -38.99 -9.55
C TYR A 105 18.93 -39.95 -9.90
N GLY A 106 20.19 -39.52 -9.78
CA GLY A 106 21.36 -40.39 -10.00
C GLY A 106 21.85 -41.12 -8.73
N LEU A 107 21.34 -40.78 -7.55
CA LEU A 107 21.78 -41.32 -6.28
C LEU A 107 20.61 -42.04 -5.62
N THR A 108 20.71 -43.36 -5.45
CA THR A 108 19.81 -44.26 -4.71
C THR A 108 19.79 -43.96 -3.20
N ASN A 109 19.56 -42.70 -2.84
CA ASN A 109 19.66 -42.22 -1.48
C ASN A 109 18.30 -41.70 -1.00
N ASP A 110 17.47 -42.61 -0.50
CA ASP A 110 16.16 -42.35 0.09
C ASP A 110 16.18 -41.22 1.13
N PHE A 111 17.32 -41.06 1.84
CA PHE A 111 17.49 -40.01 2.82
C PHE A 111 17.53 -38.61 2.17
N VAL A 112 18.26 -38.46 1.06
CA VAL A 112 18.32 -37.21 0.30
C VAL A 112 16.92 -36.85 -0.19
N GLU A 113 16.22 -37.79 -0.84
CA GLU A 113 14.86 -37.55 -1.32
C GLU A 113 13.91 -37.14 -0.20
N LYS A 114 13.97 -37.82 0.95
CA LYS A 114 13.14 -37.49 2.12
C LYS A 114 13.45 -36.09 2.65
N PHE A 115 14.72 -35.71 2.72
CA PHE A 115 15.14 -34.36 3.12
C PHE A 115 14.60 -33.31 2.16
N GLN A 116 14.80 -33.48 0.84
CA GLN A 116 14.37 -32.51 -0.16
C GLN A 116 12.85 -32.37 -0.18
N ARG A 117 12.13 -33.50 -0.23
CA ARG A 117 10.66 -33.54 -0.19
C ARG A 117 10.10 -32.89 1.07
N GLY A 118 10.73 -33.12 2.22
CA GLY A 118 10.35 -32.49 3.49
C GLY A 118 10.49 -30.96 3.44
N ASN A 119 11.60 -30.46 2.89
CA ASN A 119 11.81 -29.03 2.72
C ASN A 119 10.85 -28.41 1.71
N HIS A 120 10.60 -29.04 0.56
CA HIS A 120 9.62 -28.57 -0.42
C HIS A 120 8.22 -28.46 0.18
N ARG A 121 7.74 -29.53 0.85
CA ARG A 121 6.43 -29.49 1.54
C ARG A 121 6.34 -28.39 2.59
N HIS A 122 7.42 -28.15 3.33
CA HIS A 122 7.47 -27.05 4.30
C HIS A 122 7.34 -25.69 3.61
N PHE A 123 8.06 -25.48 2.51
CA PHE A 123 7.98 -24.25 1.72
C PHE A 123 6.59 -24.04 1.11
N ASP A 124 6.01 -25.09 0.52
CA ASP A 124 4.67 -25.04 -0.09
C ASP A 124 3.61 -24.68 0.96
N LYS A 125 3.68 -25.28 2.15
CA LYS A 125 2.78 -24.92 3.26
C LYS A 125 2.94 -23.47 3.72
N HIS A 126 4.17 -22.94 3.71
CA HIS A 126 4.39 -21.54 4.02
C HIS A 126 3.82 -20.62 2.93
N LYS A 127 4.03 -20.98 1.66
CA LYS A 127 3.49 -20.25 0.51
C LYS A 127 1.96 -20.21 0.55
N GLU A 128 1.32 -21.35 0.76
CA GLU A 128 -0.14 -21.46 0.91
C GLU A 128 -0.64 -20.57 2.07
N LYS A 129 0.06 -20.56 3.21
CA LYS A 129 -0.30 -19.67 4.33
C LYS A 129 -0.22 -18.20 3.93
N LYS A 130 0.81 -17.80 3.17
CA LYS A 130 0.99 -16.43 2.71
C LYS A 130 -0.05 -16.02 1.68
N GLU A 131 -0.42 -16.90 0.77
CA GLU A 131 -1.50 -16.69 -0.20
C GLU A 131 -2.83 -16.46 0.53
N ASN A 132 -3.16 -17.31 1.51
CA ASN A 132 -4.34 -17.13 2.36
C ASN A 132 -4.33 -15.81 3.15
N GLU A 133 -3.17 -15.34 3.62
CA GLU A 133 -3.04 -14.04 4.29
C GLU A 133 -3.30 -12.88 3.31
N ILE A 134 -2.81 -12.99 2.07
CA ILE A 134 -3.03 -12.01 1.00
C ILE A 134 -4.51 -11.94 0.62
N ASP A 135 -5.18 -13.08 0.45
CA ASP A 135 -6.60 -13.14 0.09
C ASP A 135 -7.50 -12.48 1.17
N LYS A 136 -7.17 -12.69 2.45
CA LYS A 136 -7.85 -12.00 3.56
C LYS A 136 -7.68 -10.49 3.47
N LEU A 137 -6.46 -10.02 3.22
CA LEU A 137 -6.20 -8.59 3.08
C LEU A 137 -6.95 -7.98 1.88
N TYR A 138 -7.07 -8.69 0.76
CA TYR A 138 -7.89 -8.23 -0.37
C TYR A 138 -9.37 -8.12 0.00
N THR A 139 -9.90 -9.11 0.72
CA THR A 139 -11.28 -9.09 1.23
C THR A 139 -11.53 -7.88 2.14
N ASP A 140 -10.61 -7.61 3.08
CA ASP A 140 -10.70 -6.47 3.99
C ASP A 140 -10.62 -5.13 3.24
N ILE A 141 -9.73 -5.03 2.25
CA ILE A 141 -9.60 -3.84 1.41
C ILE A 141 -10.92 -3.56 0.67
N ASP A 142 -11.54 -4.57 0.09
CA ASP A 142 -12.78 -4.40 -0.66
C ASP A 142 -13.97 -4.07 0.25
N LEU A 143 -14.01 -4.65 1.45
CA LEU A 143 -14.96 -4.26 2.48
C LEU A 143 -14.81 -2.77 2.84
N VAL A 144 -13.59 -2.32 3.13
CA VAL A 144 -13.32 -0.91 3.48
C VAL A 144 -13.70 0.02 2.32
N LYS A 145 -13.38 -0.33 1.07
CA LYS A 145 -13.81 0.44 -0.11
C LYS A 145 -15.32 0.58 -0.17
N SER A 146 -16.06 -0.52 0.02
CA SER A 146 -17.53 -0.51 -0.03
C SER A 146 -18.14 0.37 1.06
N VAL A 147 -17.62 0.32 2.28
CA VAL A 147 -18.06 1.16 3.40
C VAL A 147 -17.77 2.63 3.12
N CYS A 148 -16.57 2.94 2.62
CA CYS A 148 -16.20 4.31 2.27
C CYS A 148 -17.10 4.87 1.16
N GLN A 149 -17.39 4.08 0.13
CA GLN A 149 -18.28 4.47 -0.96
C GLN A 149 -19.70 4.73 -0.45
N LYS A 150 -20.24 3.84 0.39
CA LYS A 150 -21.56 4.03 1.00
C LYS A 150 -21.61 5.32 1.83
N ARG A 151 -20.62 5.54 2.70
CA ARG A 151 -20.52 6.76 3.52
C ARG A 151 -20.41 8.02 2.68
N PHE A 152 -19.67 7.97 1.57
CA PHE A 152 -19.56 9.08 0.65
C PHE A 152 -20.92 9.44 0.04
N LEU A 153 -21.68 8.44 -0.44
CA LEU A 153 -23.01 8.65 -1.01
C LEU A 153 -24.00 9.19 0.03
N GLU A 154 -24.02 8.64 1.25
CA GLU A 154 -24.81 9.14 2.37
C GLU A 154 -24.52 10.63 2.64
N LEU A 155 -23.23 11.01 2.68
CA LEU A 155 -22.82 12.39 2.91
C LEU A 155 -23.28 13.33 1.78
N GLN A 156 -23.26 12.87 0.52
CA GLN A 156 -23.79 13.65 -0.60
C GLN A 156 -25.30 13.86 -0.48
N MET A 157 -26.06 12.82 -0.09
CA MET A 157 -27.50 12.93 0.16
C MET A 157 -27.81 13.95 1.26
N ILE A 158 -27.14 13.84 2.42
CA ILE A 158 -27.31 14.78 3.54
C ILE A 158 -26.99 16.22 3.13
N ARG A 159 -25.94 16.43 2.32
CA ARG A 159 -25.62 17.77 1.79
C ARG A 159 -26.74 18.32 0.91
N MET A 160 -27.33 17.50 0.06
CA MET A 160 -28.44 17.89 -0.80
C MET A 160 -29.70 18.21 0.00
N GLU A 161 -30.04 17.38 0.99
CA GLU A 161 -31.16 17.62 1.90
C GLU A 161 -30.98 18.91 2.69
N ARG A 162 -29.78 19.15 3.24
CA ARG A 162 -29.45 20.40 3.94
C ARG A 162 -29.69 21.62 3.05
N LYS A 163 -29.25 21.58 1.79
CA LYS A 163 -29.49 22.68 0.82
C LYS A 163 -30.99 22.90 0.60
N ARG A 164 -31.78 21.83 0.40
CA ARG A 164 -33.24 21.91 0.23
C ARG A 164 -33.92 22.50 1.46
N MET A 165 -33.54 22.08 2.66
CA MET A 165 -34.10 22.58 3.92
C MET A 165 -33.79 24.06 4.14
N VAL A 166 -32.57 24.49 3.85
CA VAL A 166 -32.18 25.91 3.92
C VAL A 166 -33.02 26.75 2.94
N GLN A 167 -33.23 26.27 1.71
CA GLN A 167 -34.04 26.96 0.73
C GLN A 167 -35.51 27.09 1.18
N ARG A 168 -36.12 26.00 1.67
CA ARG A 168 -37.48 26.02 2.22
C ARG A 168 -37.60 26.97 3.41
N SER A 169 -36.64 26.95 4.33
CA SER A 169 -36.62 27.87 5.48
C SER A 169 -36.58 29.34 5.03
N ARG A 170 -35.81 29.67 3.99
CA ARG A 170 -35.78 31.02 3.41
C ARG A 170 -37.15 31.41 2.83
N GLN A 171 -37.78 30.52 2.07
CA GLN A 171 -39.10 30.77 1.48
C GLN A 171 -40.17 31.02 2.57
N LEU A 172 -40.19 30.18 3.61
CA LEU A 172 -41.10 30.35 4.75
C LEU A 172 -40.87 31.69 5.46
N LYS A 173 -39.62 32.09 5.70
CA LYS A 173 -39.31 33.40 6.31
C LYS A 173 -39.84 34.56 5.49
N VAL A 174 -39.72 34.50 4.15
CA VAL A 174 -40.26 35.52 3.25
C VAL A 174 -41.79 35.54 3.30
N GLN A 175 -42.44 34.37 3.27
CA GLN A 175 -43.90 34.27 3.38
C GLN A 175 -44.41 34.88 4.70
N VAL A 176 -43.81 34.52 5.84
CA VAL A 176 -44.17 35.06 7.15
C VAL A 176 -43.96 36.58 7.22
N ALA A 177 -42.86 37.10 6.66
CA ALA A 177 -42.62 38.54 6.60
C ALA A 177 -43.67 39.28 5.76
N ASN A 178 -44.05 38.71 4.60
CA ASN A 178 -45.07 39.27 3.73
C ASN A 178 -46.46 39.27 4.40
N GLU A 179 -46.85 38.18 5.04
CA GLU A 179 -48.11 38.10 5.80
C GLU A 179 -48.14 39.13 6.93
N LYS A 180 -47.03 39.30 7.66
CA LYS A 180 -46.92 40.31 8.72
C LYS A 180 -47.05 41.72 8.16
N ALA A 181 -46.39 42.03 7.04
CA ALA A 181 -46.51 43.33 6.36
C ALA A 181 -47.94 43.58 5.86
N GLN A 182 -48.61 42.56 5.31
CA GLN A 182 -50.00 42.66 4.86
C GLN A 182 -50.94 42.94 6.05
N LYS A 183 -50.80 42.21 7.16
CA LYS A 183 -51.57 42.46 8.39
C LYS A 183 -51.35 43.87 8.92
N GLN A 184 -50.12 44.38 8.89
CA GLN A 184 -49.81 45.75 9.28
C GLN A 184 -50.49 46.79 8.36
N ARG A 185 -50.45 46.60 7.05
CA ARG A 185 -51.14 47.47 6.08
C ARG A 185 -52.65 47.51 6.33
N ILE A 186 -53.28 46.36 6.55
CA ILE A 186 -54.72 46.27 6.86
C ILE A 186 -55.03 47.00 8.19
N SER A 187 -54.20 46.81 9.22
CA SER A 187 -54.37 47.50 10.51
C SER A 187 -54.23 49.02 10.38
N GLN A 188 -53.24 49.50 9.63
CA GLN A 188 -53.05 50.93 9.36
C GLN A 188 -54.22 51.51 8.55
N ALA A 189 -54.70 50.81 7.51
CA ALA A 189 -55.86 51.24 6.74
C ALA A 189 -57.11 51.39 7.61
N LYS A 190 -57.34 50.45 8.55
CA LYS A 190 -58.45 50.54 9.52
C LYS A 190 -58.32 51.74 10.46
N LYS A 191 -57.11 52.03 10.96
CA LYS A 191 -56.84 53.21 11.79
C LYS A 191 -57.04 54.52 11.02
N ASN A 192 -56.52 54.60 9.80
CA ASN A 192 -56.70 55.79 8.97
C ASN A 192 -58.18 56.00 8.61
N SER A 193 -58.94 54.93 8.31
CA SER A 193 -60.39 55.03 8.07
C SER A 193 -61.18 55.50 9.30
N THR A 194 -60.74 55.18 10.51
CA THR A 194 -61.37 55.69 11.75
C THR A 194 -60.96 57.13 12.03
N PHE A 195 -59.74 57.53 11.67
CA PHE A 195 -59.28 58.92 11.73
C PHE A 195 -60.02 59.80 10.72
N PHE A 196 -60.20 59.38 9.47
CA PHE A 196 -60.99 60.12 8.46
C PHE A 196 -62.49 60.25 8.81
N ALA A 197 -63.04 59.36 9.63
CA ALA A 197 -64.39 59.50 10.18
C ALA A 197 -64.48 60.56 11.31
N GLN A 198 -63.35 60.89 11.94
CA GLN A 198 -63.24 61.85 13.05
C GLN A 198 -62.62 63.21 12.61
N GLU A 199 -61.87 63.22 11.51
CA GLU A 199 -61.09 64.35 10.98
C GLU A 199 -61.86 65.18 9.92
N SER A 200 -63.10 64.79 9.58
CA SER A 200 -64.05 65.67 8.85
C SER A 200 -64.47 66.91 9.65
N VAL A 201 -64.00 67.07 10.89
CA VAL A 201 -64.31 68.22 11.76
C VAL A 201 -63.14 69.21 11.91
N LEU A 202 -61.87 68.87 11.67
CA LEU A 202 -60.76 69.80 11.95
C LEU A 202 -59.58 69.76 10.95
N ARG A 203 -59.69 70.66 9.96
CA ARG A 203 -58.66 71.57 9.43
C ARG A 203 -57.35 71.04 8.82
N CYS A 204 -57.10 71.55 7.60
CA CYS A 204 -55.98 72.42 7.21
C CYS A 204 -54.72 72.41 8.11
N ALA A 205 -53.58 71.95 7.59
CA ALA A 205 -52.37 72.78 7.36
C ALA A 205 -51.09 71.96 7.04
N ARG A 206 -50.43 72.35 5.94
CA ARG A 206 -48.97 72.52 5.71
C ARG A 206 -47.96 71.36 5.79
N GLY A 207 -47.21 71.23 4.68
CA GLY A 207 -45.73 71.16 4.58
C GLY A 207 -45.10 69.81 4.98
N GLY A 208 -44.26 69.14 4.19
CA GLY A 208 -43.16 69.58 3.35
C GLY A 208 -41.88 68.86 3.84
N GLY A 209 -41.04 68.32 2.96
CA GLY A 209 -39.67 67.90 3.34
C GLY A 209 -39.17 66.57 2.78
N THR A 210 -38.46 66.67 1.67
CA THR A 210 -37.59 65.68 1.00
C THR A 210 -36.34 65.37 1.82
N SER A 211 -35.81 64.14 1.76
CA SER A 211 -34.34 63.88 1.87
C SER A 211 -33.94 62.47 1.43
N GLN A 212 -33.02 62.43 0.46
CA GLN A 212 -32.18 61.29 0.06
C GLN A 212 -30.96 61.17 0.97
N VAL A 213 -30.45 59.96 1.25
CA VAL A 213 -29.01 59.73 1.55
C VAL A 213 -28.57 58.35 1.02
N SER A 214 -27.33 58.30 0.53
CA SER A 214 -26.68 57.30 -0.29
C SER A 214 -25.71 56.35 0.46
N THR A 215 -25.30 55.30 -0.28
CA THR A 215 -24.03 54.52 -0.31
C THR A 215 -23.24 54.18 0.96
N ARG A 216 -22.83 52.90 1.05
CA ARG A 216 -21.40 52.52 1.09
C ARG A 216 -21.12 51.03 0.81
N GLN A 217 -20.31 50.80 -0.23
CA GLN A 217 -19.53 49.58 -0.48
C GLN A 217 -18.41 49.42 0.57
N ARG A 218 -18.00 48.17 0.83
CA ARG A 218 -16.61 47.86 1.19
C ARG A 218 -16.23 46.44 0.77
N SER A 219 -15.27 46.34 -0.15
CA SER A 219 -14.52 45.14 -0.52
C SER A 219 -13.35 44.94 0.43
N TRP A 220 -12.92 43.71 0.69
CA TRP A 220 -11.56 43.39 1.13
C TRP A 220 -11.09 42.05 0.54
N LYS A 221 -9.80 42.02 0.25
CA LYS A 221 -9.04 41.17 -0.68
C LYS A 221 -8.16 40.17 0.09
N GLU A 222 -7.58 39.26 -0.68
CA GLU A 222 -6.77 38.06 -0.40
C GLU A 222 -5.53 38.18 0.52
N SER A 223 -5.12 37.03 1.07
CA SER A 223 -3.74 36.53 1.22
C SER A 223 -3.82 35.02 1.52
N GLY A 224 -3.10 34.08 0.92
CA GLY A 224 -1.76 34.11 0.32
C GLY A 224 -0.81 33.31 1.23
N ARG A 225 -0.41 32.09 0.84
CA ARG A 225 0.94 31.52 1.10
C ARG A 225 1.13 30.12 0.50
N SER A 226 2.33 29.95 -0.03
CA SER A 226 2.84 28.87 -0.89
C SER A 226 3.88 28.00 -0.14
N PRO A 227 4.56 27.00 -0.78
CA PRO A 227 4.91 25.71 -0.19
C PRO A 227 6.39 25.55 0.24
N SER A 228 6.71 24.44 0.92
CA SER A 228 8.10 23.99 1.15
C SER A 228 8.30 22.50 0.93
N ALA A 229 9.40 22.21 0.21
CA ALA A 229 9.88 20.92 -0.28
C ALA A 229 10.62 20.05 0.76
N LYS A 230 10.88 18.77 0.44
CA LYS A 230 12.25 18.25 0.13
C LYS A 230 12.31 16.73 -0.05
N ARG A 231 13.07 16.34 -1.09
CA ARG A 231 13.58 14.98 -1.40
C ARG A 231 14.62 14.52 -0.38
N ARG A 232 14.78 13.20 -0.23
CA ARG A 232 16.08 12.55 0.02
C ARG A 232 16.23 11.31 -0.87
N LYS A 233 17.34 11.26 -1.61
CA LYS A 233 17.92 10.06 -2.23
C LYS A 233 18.95 9.51 -1.25
N VAL A 234 19.00 8.19 -1.07
CA VAL A 234 20.08 7.50 -0.37
C VAL A 234 20.65 6.46 -1.33
N THR A 235 21.94 6.59 -1.60
CA THR A 235 22.77 5.69 -2.40
C THR A 235 23.45 4.70 -1.45
N SER A 236 23.11 3.42 -1.55
CA SER A 236 23.86 2.34 -0.89
C SER A 236 24.72 1.61 -1.92
N PHE A 237 26.00 1.47 -1.59
CA PHE A 237 26.98 0.70 -2.34
C PHE A 237 26.56 -0.77 -2.39
N ILE A 238 26.49 -1.32 -3.61
CA ILE A 238 26.14 -2.71 -3.89
C ILE A 238 27.45 -3.50 -3.90
N HIS A 239 27.62 -4.41 -2.94
CA HIS A 239 28.67 -5.42 -3.02
C HIS A 239 28.28 -6.47 -4.07
N GLN A 240 29.21 -6.78 -4.98
CA GLN A 240 29.02 -7.86 -5.93
C GLN A 240 29.01 -9.21 -5.20
N PRO A 241 27.96 -10.03 -5.35
CA PRO A 241 27.92 -11.34 -4.74
C PRO A 241 28.74 -12.35 -5.57
N ASN A 242 29.71 -12.99 -4.93
CA ASN A 242 30.45 -14.10 -5.53
C ASN A 242 29.48 -15.26 -5.83
N ASN A 243 29.42 -15.67 -7.09
CA ASN A 243 28.52 -16.67 -7.65
C ASN A 243 29.31 -17.91 -8.04
N SER A 244 28.99 -19.03 -7.43
CA SER A 244 29.08 -20.40 -7.99
C SER A 244 29.06 -21.34 -6.81
N PHE A 245 28.16 -22.32 -6.77
CA PHE A 245 28.54 -23.62 -6.22
C PHE A 245 29.19 -24.35 -7.39
N ASN A 246 30.51 -24.53 -7.34
CA ASN A 246 31.15 -25.52 -8.19
C ASN A 246 30.78 -26.88 -7.59
N LEU A 247 29.76 -27.49 -8.16
CA LEU A 247 29.51 -28.93 -8.07
C LEU A 247 30.46 -29.64 -9.01
#